data_AF-A0AAU8DLQ8-F1
#
_entry.id   AF-A0AAU8DLQ8-F1
#
_cell.length_a   1.000
_cell.length_b   1.000
_cell.length_c   1.000
_cell.angle_alpha   90.00
_cell.angle_beta   90.00
_cell.angle_gamma   90.00
#
_symmetry.space_group_name_H-M   'P 1'
#
loop_
_entity.id
_entity.type
_entity.pdbx_description
1 polymer ?
#
loop_
_entity_poly.entity_id
_entity_poly.type
_entity_poly.pdbx_seq_one_letter_code
_entity_poly.pdbx_strand_id
1 'polypeptide(L)'
;MRIPGRWLLFAGPVYQAALELDEERRRGPDLAAIASRVAEPEHISPWWWLVPPLGYVLQRRRSRQYRDAFMATLSPGDLRTMVTYMHKANGWIFVAGGALLIATKETYELAEHHHLPLWVFIVMVVVMAMLAASYTAVRLGAGRELLGENRRPSRRDP
;
A
#
# COMPACT_ATOMS: atom_id res chain seq x y z
N MET A 1 23.46 0.12 -21.80
CA MET A 1 21.99 0.19 -21.97
C MET A 1 21.32 -0.94 -21.19
N ARG A 2 21.20 -0.82 -19.85
CA ARG A 2 20.69 -1.88 -18.95
C ARG A 2 19.70 -1.40 -17.85
N ILE A 3 19.48 -0.11 -17.73
CA ILE A 3 18.68 0.51 -16.66
C ILE A 3 17.18 0.19 -16.76
N PRO A 4 16.54 0.19 -17.95
CA PRO A 4 15.13 -0.18 -18.04
C PRO A 4 14.88 -1.59 -17.49
N GLY A 5 15.80 -2.52 -17.74
CA GLY A 5 15.71 -3.90 -17.27
C GLY A 5 15.71 -4.03 -15.73
N ARG A 6 16.50 -3.20 -15.02
CA ARG A 6 16.53 -3.22 -13.54
C ARG A 6 15.27 -2.63 -12.93
N TRP A 7 14.73 -1.58 -13.52
CA TRP A 7 13.46 -1.00 -13.07
C TRP A 7 12.26 -1.93 -13.36
N LEU A 8 12.35 -2.79 -14.38
CA LEU A 8 11.36 -3.86 -14.60
C LEU A 8 11.39 -4.92 -13.48
N LEU A 9 12.55 -5.20 -12.88
CA LEU A 9 12.64 -6.07 -11.70
C LEU A 9 11.90 -5.49 -10.49
N PHE A 10 11.74 -4.17 -10.43
CA PHE A 10 10.91 -3.51 -9.41
C PHE A 10 9.43 -3.48 -9.80
N ALA A 11 9.14 -3.11 -11.05
CA ALA A 11 7.77 -2.99 -11.54
C ALA A 11 7.00 -4.31 -11.52
N GLY A 12 7.66 -5.44 -11.84
CA GLY A 12 7.04 -6.77 -11.85
C GLY A 12 6.46 -7.18 -10.49
N PRO A 13 7.27 -7.25 -9.43
CA PRO A 13 6.80 -7.52 -8.07
C PRO A 13 5.74 -6.55 -7.58
N VAL A 14 5.84 -5.26 -7.90
CA VAL A 14 4.81 -4.26 -7.53
C VAL A 14 3.48 -4.57 -8.22
N TYR A 15 3.51 -4.91 -9.51
CA TYR A 15 2.32 -5.29 -10.26
C TYR A 15 1.70 -6.57 -9.72
N GLN A 16 2.52 -7.60 -9.47
CA GLN A 16 2.07 -8.88 -8.93
C GLN A 16 1.47 -8.73 -7.52
N ALA A 17 2.11 -7.93 -6.67
CA ALA A 17 1.58 -7.59 -5.35
C ALA A 17 0.20 -6.97 -5.46
N ALA A 18 0.03 -6.01 -6.38
CA ALA A 18 -1.23 -5.31 -6.52
C ALA A 18 -2.35 -6.22 -7.04
N LEU A 19 -2.05 -7.18 -7.93
CA LEU A 19 -3.01 -8.20 -8.35
C LEU A 19 -3.42 -9.12 -7.18
N GLU A 20 -2.44 -9.70 -6.49
CA GLU A 20 -2.72 -10.62 -5.39
C GLU A 20 -3.47 -9.95 -4.23
N LEU A 21 -3.14 -8.69 -3.93
CA LEU A 21 -3.83 -7.93 -2.89
C LEU A 21 -5.23 -7.48 -3.33
N ASP A 22 -5.44 -7.16 -4.61
CA ASP A 22 -6.78 -6.86 -5.14
C ASP A 22 -7.68 -8.10 -5.10
N GLU A 23 -7.15 -9.28 -5.43
CA GLU A 23 -7.86 -10.55 -5.29
C GLU A 23 -8.25 -10.85 -3.84
N GLU A 24 -7.30 -10.73 -2.90
CA GLU A 24 -7.58 -10.92 -1.48
C GLU A 24 -8.60 -9.89 -0.96
N ARG A 25 -8.52 -8.63 -1.41
CA ARG A 25 -9.48 -7.59 -1.03
C ARG A 25 -10.89 -7.91 -1.51
N ARG A 26 -11.05 -8.45 -2.73
CA ARG A 26 -12.36 -8.85 -3.27
C ARG A 26 -12.98 -10.04 -2.56
N ARG A 27 -12.15 -10.97 -2.08
CA ARG A 27 -12.60 -12.13 -1.29
C ARG A 27 -12.83 -11.78 0.18
N GLY A 28 -12.15 -10.74 0.65
CA GLY A 28 -12.18 -10.28 2.02
C GLY A 28 -13.43 -9.50 2.38
N PRO A 29 -13.66 -9.33 3.68
CA PRO A 29 -14.79 -8.55 4.18
C PRO A 29 -14.68 -7.08 3.81
N ASP A 30 -15.82 -6.40 3.77
CA ASP A 30 -15.85 -4.94 3.67
C ASP A 30 -15.38 -4.32 4.99
N LEU A 31 -14.06 -4.10 5.08
CA LEU A 31 -13.41 -3.51 6.24
C LEU A 31 -13.94 -2.10 6.55
N ALA A 32 -14.44 -1.36 5.55
CA ALA A 32 -15.02 -0.04 5.78
C ALA A 32 -16.37 -0.17 6.50
N ALA A 33 -17.20 -1.12 6.08
CA ALA A 33 -18.47 -1.42 6.75
C ALA A 33 -18.29 -2.04 8.15
N ILE A 34 -17.18 -2.74 8.40
CA ILE A 34 -16.82 -3.21 9.74
C ILE A 34 -16.32 -2.06 10.60
N ALA A 35 -15.43 -1.22 10.06
CA ALA A 35 -14.89 -0.06 10.77
C ALA A 35 -16.00 0.91 11.21
N SER A 36 -17.05 1.10 10.41
CA SER A 36 -18.19 1.95 10.77
C SER A 36 -19.01 1.43 11.96
N ARG A 37 -18.80 0.17 12.39
CA ARG A 37 -19.43 -0.42 13.58
C ARG A 37 -18.62 -0.17 14.85
N VAL A 38 -17.37 0.26 14.72
CA VAL A 38 -16.49 0.59 15.84
C VAL A 38 -16.62 2.08 16.10
N ALA A 39 -16.82 2.48 17.35
CA ALA A 39 -16.83 3.88 17.73
C ALA A 39 -15.51 4.55 17.31
N GLU A 40 -15.61 5.67 16.61
CA GLU A 40 -14.43 6.43 16.18
C GLU A 40 -13.64 6.88 17.42
N PRO A 41 -12.30 6.71 17.44
CA PRO A 41 -11.51 7.07 18.60
C PRO A 41 -11.56 8.59 18.77
N GLU A 42 -12.09 9.10 19.89
CA GLU A 42 -12.14 10.54 20.10
C GLU A 42 -10.73 11.15 20.00
N HIS A 43 -10.66 12.33 19.40
CA HIS A 43 -9.40 13.04 19.22
C HIS A 43 -8.74 13.34 20.57
N ILE A 44 -7.45 13.06 20.66
CA ILE A 44 -6.66 13.47 21.81
C ILE A 44 -6.51 14.99 21.74
N SER A 45 -6.94 15.67 22.81
CA SER A 45 -6.77 17.11 22.92
C SER A 45 -5.29 17.49 22.69
N PRO A 46 -5.00 18.46 21.79
CA PRO A 46 -3.64 18.90 21.50
C PRO A 46 -2.85 19.34 22.75
N TRP A 47 -3.54 19.73 23.82
CA TRP A 47 -2.93 20.09 25.11
C TRP A 47 -2.07 18.98 25.74
N TRP A 48 -2.36 17.71 25.46
CA TRP A 48 -1.52 16.59 25.94
C TRP A 48 -0.14 16.53 25.28
N TRP A 49 0.06 17.21 24.14
CA TRP A 49 1.36 17.35 23.50
C TRP A 49 2.27 18.40 24.15
N LEU A 50 1.75 19.20 25.10
CA LEU A 50 2.59 20.05 25.94
C LEU A 50 3.58 19.21 26.78
N VAL A 51 3.25 17.94 27.03
CA VAL A 51 4.15 16.94 27.63
C VAL A 51 4.23 15.74 26.67
N PRO A 52 5.17 15.75 25.69
CA PRO A 52 5.23 14.75 24.61
C PRO A 52 5.22 13.28 25.05
N PRO A 53 5.93 12.87 26.13
CA PRO A 53 5.86 11.49 26.60
C PRO A 53 4.43 11.05 27.00
N LEU A 54 3.66 11.97 27.59
CA LEU A 54 2.31 11.69 28.07
C LEU A 54 1.32 11.62 26.89
N GLY A 55 1.44 12.55 25.94
CA GLY A 55 0.70 12.51 24.67
C GLY A 55 0.93 11.21 23.91
N TYR A 56 2.18 10.75 23.81
CA TYR A 56 2.51 9.46 23.17
C TYR A 56 1.89 8.26 23.89
N VAL A 57 1.95 8.21 25.24
CA VAL A 57 1.35 7.10 26.01
C VAL A 57 -0.17 7.08 25.84
N LEU A 58 -0.83 8.23 25.89
CA LEU A 58 -2.27 8.35 25.66
C LEU A 58 -2.65 7.91 24.25
N GLN A 59 -1.92 8.37 23.24
CA GLN A 59 -2.11 7.97 21.85
C GLN A 59 -1.95 6.46 21.70
N ARG A 60 -0.88 5.89 22.26
CA ARG A 60 -0.62 4.46 22.17
C ARG A 60 -1.68 3.62 22.88
N ARG A 61 -2.17 4.05 24.04
CA ARG A 61 -3.27 3.38 24.75
C ARG A 61 -4.56 3.41 23.93
N ARG A 62 -4.90 4.57 23.35
CA ARG A 62 -6.12 4.74 22.57
C ARG A 62 -6.09 3.98 21.25
N SER A 63 -4.93 4.00 20.56
CA SER A 63 -4.72 3.17 19.36
C SER A 63 -4.81 1.68 19.66
N ARG A 64 -4.37 1.23 20.84
CA ARG A 64 -4.55 -0.18 21.26
C ARG A 64 -6.03 -0.49 21.50
N GLN A 65 -6.74 0.31 22.28
CA GLN A 65 -8.17 0.12 22.55
C GLN A 65 -9.00 0.05 21.26
N TYR A 66 -8.75 0.97 20.32
CA TYR A 66 -9.43 0.96 19.03
C TYR A 66 -9.11 -0.30 18.21
N ARG A 67 -7.83 -0.70 18.17
CA ARG A 67 -7.42 -1.95 17.50
C ARG A 67 -8.07 -3.16 18.13
N ASP A 68 -8.13 -3.24 19.45
CA ASP A 68 -8.71 -4.37 20.17
C ASP A 68 -10.23 -4.43 19.93
N ALA A 69 -10.92 -3.28 19.95
CA ALA A 69 -12.34 -3.18 19.61
C ALA A 69 -12.61 -3.58 18.16
N PHE A 70 -11.80 -3.10 17.21
CA PHE A 70 -11.89 -3.48 15.81
C PHE A 70 -11.67 -4.99 15.62
N MET A 71 -10.62 -5.55 16.23
CA MET A 71 -10.35 -6.98 16.17
C MET A 71 -11.47 -7.82 16.77
N ALA A 72 -12.12 -7.35 17.83
CA ALA A 72 -13.27 -8.01 18.44
C ALA A 72 -14.51 -8.03 17.54
N THR A 73 -14.61 -7.12 16.56
CA THR A 73 -15.70 -7.12 15.57
C THR A 73 -15.46 -8.04 14.37
N LEU A 74 -14.23 -8.53 14.18
CA LEU A 74 -13.89 -9.42 13.08
C LEU A 74 -14.33 -10.84 13.37
N SER A 75 -14.96 -11.50 12.39
CA SER A 75 -15.15 -12.94 12.48
C SER A 75 -13.80 -13.68 12.37
N PRO A 76 -13.71 -14.95 12.81
CA PRO A 76 -12.49 -15.75 12.59
C PRO A 76 -12.10 -15.87 11.11
N GLY A 77 -13.07 -15.81 10.19
CA GLY A 77 -12.82 -15.77 8.75
C GLY A 77 -12.17 -14.46 8.31
N ASP A 78 -12.72 -13.33 8.77
CA ASP A 78 -12.21 -11.99 8.45
C ASP A 78 -10.79 -11.78 8.93
N LEU A 79 -10.50 -12.24 10.16
CA LEU A 79 -9.15 -12.18 10.72
C LEU A 79 -8.15 -13.00 9.89
N ARG A 80 -8.53 -14.20 9.45
CA ARG A 80 -7.68 -15.04 8.58
C ARG A 80 -7.41 -14.37 7.24
N THR A 81 -8.43 -13.75 6.63
CA THR A 81 -8.24 -13.02 5.37
C THR A 81 -7.33 -11.81 5.56
N MET A 82 -7.51 -11.05 6.65
CA MET A 82 -6.66 -9.91 6.96
C MET A 82 -5.19 -10.32 7.19
N VAL A 83 -4.96 -11.40 7.93
CA VAL A 83 -3.61 -11.94 8.19
C VAL A 83 -2.98 -12.43 6.89
N THR A 84 -3.72 -13.16 6.05
CA THR A 84 -3.23 -13.63 4.74
C THR A 84 -2.87 -12.45 3.83
N TYR A 85 -3.73 -11.44 3.76
CA TYR A 85 -3.46 -10.20 3.04
C TYR A 85 -2.15 -9.56 3.51
N MET A 86 -1.94 -9.43 4.82
CA MET A 86 -0.72 -8.83 5.39
C MET A 86 0.52 -9.67 5.09
N HIS A 87 0.43 -11.00 5.14
CA HIS A 87 1.54 -11.86 4.77
C HIS A 87 1.94 -11.71 3.29
N LYS A 88 0.97 -11.66 2.37
CA LYS A 88 1.23 -11.41 0.96
C LYS A 88 1.83 -10.03 0.73
N ALA A 89 1.25 -8.99 1.34
CA ALA A 89 1.75 -7.62 1.24
C ALA A 89 3.21 -7.52 1.72
N ASN A 90 3.51 -8.07 2.89
CA ASN A 90 4.86 -8.06 3.45
C ASN A 90 5.84 -8.84 2.57
N GLY A 91 5.46 -10.01 2.06
CA GLY A 91 6.29 -10.79 1.14
C GLY A 91 6.70 -9.96 -0.08
N TRP A 92 5.74 -9.29 -0.70
CA TRP A 92 6.00 -8.44 -1.86
C TRP A 92 6.76 -7.17 -1.53
N ILE A 93 6.59 -6.58 -0.34
CA ILE A 93 7.41 -5.44 0.12
C ILE A 93 8.89 -5.81 0.15
N PHE A 94 9.26 -7.00 0.63
CA PHE A 94 10.66 -7.42 0.65
C PHE A 94 11.22 -7.60 -0.76
N VAL A 95 10.48 -8.25 -1.65
CA VAL A 95 10.93 -8.49 -3.03
C VAL A 95 11.04 -7.18 -3.81
N ALA A 96 10.00 -6.35 -3.77
CA ALA A 96 9.99 -5.05 -4.45
C ALA A 96 11.04 -4.10 -3.83
N GLY A 97 11.19 -4.10 -2.50
CA GLY A 97 12.20 -3.30 -1.81
C GLY A 97 13.63 -3.67 -2.24
N GLY A 98 13.94 -4.97 -2.32
CA GLY A 98 15.24 -5.43 -2.82
C GLY A 98 15.48 -5.01 -4.28
N ALA A 99 14.48 -5.17 -5.14
CA ALA A 99 14.58 -4.76 -6.53
C ALA A 99 14.75 -3.23 -6.69
N LEU A 100 14.08 -2.43 -5.86
CA LEU A 100 14.22 -0.97 -5.83
C LEU A 100 15.64 -0.55 -5.44
N LEU A 101 16.23 -1.20 -4.43
CA LEU A 101 17.60 -0.94 -4.01
C LEU A 101 18.60 -1.23 -5.13
N ILE A 102 18.43 -2.36 -5.84
CA ILE A 102 19.26 -2.71 -7.00
C ILE A 102 19.11 -1.67 -8.11
N ALA A 103 17.88 -1.31 -8.47
CA ALA A 103 17.62 -0.31 -9.51
C ALA A 103 18.19 1.07 -9.15
N THR A 104 18.09 1.47 -7.88
CA THR A 104 18.63 2.73 -7.36
C THR A 104 20.16 2.73 -7.42
N LYS A 105 20.81 1.66 -6.95
CA LYS A 105 22.27 1.49 -7.01
C LYS A 105 22.80 1.59 -8.44
N GLU A 106 22.18 0.89 -9.38
CA GLU A 106 22.57 0.93 -10.80
C GLU A 106 22.31 2.30 -11.44
N THR A 107 21.25 2.99 -11.01
CA THR A 107 20.98 4.37 -11.45
C THR A 107 22.03 5.34 -10.90
N TYR A 108 22.51 5.11 -9.67
CA TYR A 108 23.60 5.87 -9.07
C TYR A 108 24.93 5.64 -9.80
N GLU A 109 25.28 4.39 -10.08
CA GLU A 109 26.49 4.05 -10.84
C GLU A 109 26.50 4.69 -12.24
N LEU A 110 25.34 4.76 -12.90
CA LEU A 110 25.20 5.50 -14.15
C LEU A 110 25.44 7.01 -13.94
N ALA A 111 24.80 7.60 -12.94
CA ALA A 111 24.92 9.02 -12.67
C ALA A 111 26.37 9.40 -12.38
N GLU A 112 27.07 8.59 -11.58
CA GLU A 112 28.49 8.77 -11.28
C GLU A 112 29.37 8.62 -12.52
N HIS A 113 29.14 7.59 -13.35
CA HIS A 113 29.90 7.37 -14.59
C HIS A 113 29.77 8.54 -15.60
N HIS A 114 28.62 9.21 -15.61
CA HIS A 114 28.38 10.39 -16.44
C HIS A 114 28.60 11.72 -15.71
N HIS A 115 29.13 11.69 -14.49
CA HIS A 115 29.34 12.86 -13.63
C HIS A 115 28.09 13.74 -13.47
N LEU A 116 26.91 13.13 -13.46
CA LEU A 116 25.64 13.82 -13.28
C LEU A 116 25.53 14.34 -11.84
N PRO A 117 24.96 15.54 -11.63
CA PRO A 117 24.75 16.07 -10.30
C PRO A 117 23.70 15.24 -9.54
N LEU A 118 23.81 15.20 -8.21
CA LEU A 118 22.96 14.38 -7.34
C LEU A 118 21.45 14.61 -7.55
N TRP A 119 21.04 15.83 -7.85
CA TRP A 119 19.62 16.14 -8.08
C TRP A 119 19.08 15.43 -9.33
N VAL A 120 19.89 15.26 -10.39
CA VAL A 120 19.49 14.52 -11.60
C VAL A 120 19.26 13.06 -11.25
N PHE A 121 20.16 12.46 -10.46
CA PHE A 121 19.98 11.10 -9.94
C PHE A 121 18.66 10.95 -9.16
N ILE A 122 18.38 11.87 -8.22
CA ILE A 122 17.13 11.84 -7.44
C ILE A 122 15.91 11.94 -8.37
N VAL A 123 15.93 12.86 -9.34
CA VAL A 123 14.85 13.01 -10.32
C VAL A 123 14.67 11.72 -11.12
N MET A 124 15.74 11.09 -11.58
CA MET A 124 15.67 9.82 -12.32
C MET A 124 15.02 8.71 -11.48
N VAL A 125 15.42 8.56 -10.22
CA VAL A 125 14.85 7.57 -9.30
C VAL A 125 13.36 7.81 -9.07
N VAL A 126 12.97 9.06 -8.80
CA VAL A 126 11.57 9.44 -8.56
C VAL A 126 10.73 9.22 -9.82
N VAL A 127 11.20 9.67 -10.98
CA VAL A 127 10.50 9.48 -12.27
C VAL A 127 10.31 7.99 -12.58
N MET A 128 11.35 7.18 -12.43
CA MET A 128 11.25 5.75 -12.71
C MET A 128 10.34 5.01 -11.73
N ALA A 129 10.36 5.37 -10.44
CA ALA A 129 9.44 4.83 -9.45
C ALA A 129 7.99 5.22 -9.75
N MET A 130 7.74 6.48 -10.14
CA MET A 130 6.43 6.95 -10.57
C MET A 130 5.94 6.23 -11.83
N LEU A 131 6.81 5.99 -12.81
CA LEU A 131 6.47 5.24 -14.01
C LEU A 131 6.09 3.79 -13.69
N ALA A 132 6.84 3.12 -12.82
CA ALA A 132 6.53 1.77 -12.37
C ALA A 132 5.17 1.72 -11.63
N ALA A 133 4.92 2.66 -10.73
CA ALA A 133 3.64 2.75 -10.01
C ALA A 133 2.47 3.07 -10.94
N SER A 134 2.65 4.00 -11.88
CA SER A 134 1.64 4.41 -12.87
C SER A 134 1.31 3.25 -13.81
N TYR A 135 2.31 2.50 -14.26
CA TYR A 135 2.11 1.30 -15.07
C TYR A 135 1.20 0.30 -14.36
N THR A 136 1.46 0.03 -13.08
CA THR A 136 0.62 -0.85 -12.25
C THR A 136 -0.80 -0.30 -12.11
N ALA A 137 -0.96 0.99 -11.81
CA ALA A 137 -2.27 1.61 -11.64
C ALA A 137 -3.12 1.56 -12.91
N VAL A 138 -2.53 1.89 -14.06
CA VAL A 138 -3.21 1.87 -15.36
C VAL A 138 -3.60 0.45 -15.75
N ARG A 139 -2.71 -0.53 -15.57
CA ARG A 139 -2.99 -1.94 -15.90
C ARG A 139 -4.13 -2.51 -15.04
N LEU A 140 -4.14 -2.22 -13.74
CA LEU A 140 -5.23 -2.63 -12.85
C LEU A 140 -6.55 -1.94 -13.21
N GLY A 141 -6.52 -0.66 -13.53
CA GLY A 141 -7.70 0.10 -13.97
C GLY A 141 -8.31 -0.46 -15.25
N ALA A 142 -7.48 -0.71 -16.27
CA ALA A 142 -7.90 -1.30 -17.53
C ALA A 142 -8.50 -2.71 -17.36
N GLY A 143 -7.95 -3.53 -16.46
CA GLY A 143 -8.51 -4.84 -16.13
C GLY A 143 -9.93 -4.76 -15.54
N ARG A 144 -10.20 -3.75 -14.69
CA ARG A 144 -11.53 -3.52 -14.10
C ARG A 144 -12.56 -3.07 -15.12
N GLU A 145 -12.16 -2.24 -16.09
CA GLU A 145 -13.04 -1.76 -17.15
C GLU A 145 -13.50 -2.90 -18.08
N LEU A 146 -12.57 -3.80 -18.45
CA LEU A 146 -12.86 -4.97 -19.27
C LEU A 146 -13.80 -5.98 -18.59
N LEU A 147 -13.70 -6.12 -17.27
CA LEU A 147 -14.56 -7.02 -16.48
C LEU A 147 -15.97 -6.45 -16.20
N GLY A 148 -16.28 -5.24 -16.67
CA GLY A 148 -17.62 -4.65 -16.56
C GLY A 148 -18.03 -4.26 -15.14
N GLU A 149 -17.10 -4.23 -14.19
CA GLU A 149 -17.33 -3.97 -12.76
C GLU A 149 -17.83 -2.54 -12.45
N ASN A 150 -17.87 -1.66 -13.47
CA ASN A 150 -18.42 -0.30 -13.36
C ASN A 150 -19.91 -0.20 -13.72
N ARG A 151 -20.58 -1.29 -14.11
CA ARG A 151 -22.06 -1.33 -14.21
C ARG A 151 -22.68 -1.85 -12.92
N ARG A 152 -23.02 -0.94 -12.00
CA ARG A 152 -24.03 -1.25 -10.97
C ARG A 152 -25.34 -1.62 -11.68
N PRO A 153 -26.01 -2.72 -11.31
CA PRO A 153 -27.33 -3.03 -11.83
C PRO A 153 -28.31 -1.96 -11.38
N SER A 154 -29.01 -1.39 -12.35
CA SER A 154 -30.25 -0.62 -12.15
C SER A 154 -31.19 -1.45 -11.28
N ARG A 155 -31.36 -1.02 -10.03
CA ARG A 155 -32.60 -0.99 -9.28
C ARG A 155 -33.74 -1.78 -9.94
N ARG A 156 -33.94 -3.03 -9.50
CA ARG A 156 -35.26 -3.65 -9.57
C ARG A 156 -36.01 -3.18 -8.33
N ASP A 157 -36.93 -2.25 -8.53
CA ASP A 157 -38.05 -2.00 -7.63
C ASP A 157 -39.33 -2.48 -8.36
N PRO A 158 -40.38 -2.83 -7.61
CA PRO A 158 -40.93 -4.19 -7.48
C PRO A 158 -41.83 -4.70 -8.61
#